data_AF-A0AA42KXR8-F1
#
_entry.id   AF-A0AA42KXR8-F1
#
_cell.length_a   1.000
_cell.length_b   1.000
_cell.length_c   1.000
_cell.angle_alpha   90.00
_cell.angle_beta   90.00
_cell.angle_gamma   90.00
#
_symmetry.space_group_name_H-M   'P 1'
#
loop_
_entity.id
_entity.type
_entity.pdbx_description
1 polymer ?
#
loop_
_entity_poly.entity_id
_entity_poly.type
_entity_poly.pdbx_seq_one_letter_code
_entity_poly.pdbx_strand_id
1 'polypeptide(L)'
;MNRKTYLPALLLSAGLACLSAQAQAKVSPEEAARLGQDLTPMGAEKAGNAEGTIPAWTGKWRGAPPQVKYDGPGSRYADPYADEKPLFVITAQNMEQYSKHLTDGQRALFKRYPDTFRMPVYPSHRDFRFSEKIEANIKANATSAELVDGGNAVRNAFGASPFPIPKDGYELMWNHALQARANSEEAIYDQAVIYSNGNQALQTVHYQILAPWCSPTGSLQSYDGGVMSHFMITTLKPVRSKGEIIGGNEFFDPVASPRQSWQYLPGTRRVRRAPTVGYDTPTGAGGFRTIDEDRLFNGAPDRYDWKMLGKREIYIPYNNYKLDDPALKYSQILTPNHVNPDFMRYELHRVWVVEATLKPSARHIYGKRTLYLDEDSWSAALADNYDSRGQLWRTNMQTTVYAYDIQVNQARVALFHDLIAGSYLADRMANEQPAPKLNSADYDANYFTAANMRKLGQ
;
A
#
# COMPACT_ATOMS: atom_id res chain seq x y z
N MET A 1 45.89 -46.28 -57.13
CA MET A 1 46.29 -44.90 -56.77
C MET A 1 45.08 -44.15 -56.24
N ASN A 2 45.25 -43.47 -55.11
CA ASN A 2 44.24 -43.26 -54.07
C ASN A 2 43.14 -42.24 -54.38
N ARG A 3 41.98 -42.54 -53.78
CA ARG A 3 40.76 -41.76 -53.64
C ARG A 3 40.65 -41.21 -52.20
N LYS A 4 39.95 -40.07 -52.09
CA LYS A 4 39.02 -39.63 -51.02
C LYS A 4 39.57 -39.16 -49.64
N THR A 5 39.19 -37.90 -49.34
CA THR A 5 38.57 -37.32 -48.12
C THR A 5 38.88 -37.94 -46.75
N TYR A 6 39.20 -37.10 -45.74
CA TYR A 6 38.33 -36.69 -44.61
C TYR A 6 39.14 -35.81 -43.61
N LEU A 7 38.58 -34.66 -43.22
CA LEU A 7 38.98 -33.89 -42.03
C LEU A 7 38.54 -34.65 -40.76
N PRO A 8 39.31 -34.64 -39.66
CA PRO A 8 38.77 -34.83 -38.33
C PRO A 8 38.58 -33.48 -37.63
N ALA A 9 37.32 -33.23 -37.28
CA ALA A 9 36.89 -32.23 -36.31
C ALA A 9 37.45 -32.55 -34.93
N LEU A 10 37.96 -31.54 -34.23
CA LEU A 10 38.29 -31.61 -32.81
C LEU A 10 37.25 -30.82 -32.01
N LEU A 11 36.58 -31.59 -31.16
CA LEU A 11 35.51 -31.28 -30.21
C LEU A 11 35.85 -30.09 -29.28
N LEU A 12 34.97 -29.10 -29.16
CA LEU A 12 33.95 -28.96 -28.10
C LEU A 12 34.53 -28.91 -26.67
N SER A 13 34.64 -27.71 -26.09
CA SER A 13 34.87 -27.50 -24.65
C SER A 13 34.24 -26.17 -24.21
N ALA A 14 33.00 -26.28 -23.72
CA ALA A 14 32.36 -25.46 -22.69
C ALA A 14 32.57 -23.93 -22.69
N GLY A 15 31.78 -23.22 -23.49
CA GLY A 15 31.34 -21.87 -23.10
C GLY A 15 30.33 -21.98 -21.97
N LEU A 16 30.80 -21.99 -20.71
CA LEU A 16 29.92 -21.68 -19.58
C LEU A 16 29.46 -20.23 -19.77
N ALA A 17 28.23 -20.06 -20.25
CA ALA A 17 27.47 -18.85 -20.00
C ALA A 17 27.26 -18.75 -18.49
N CYS A 18 28.20 -18.12 -17.81
CA CYS A 18 27.92 -17.50 -16.53
C CYS A 18 26.84 -16.46 -16.79
N LEU A 19 25.58 -16.84 -16.58
CA LEU A 19 24.55 -15.92 -16.11
C LEU A 19 25.01 -15.46 -14.73
N SER A 20 26.00 -14.57 -14.71
CA SER A 20 26.32 -13.78 -13.54
C SER A 20 25.04 -13.04 -13.18
N ALA A 21 24.46 -13.41 -12.04
CA ALA A 21 23.47 -12.60 -11.35
C ALA A 21 23.99 -11.16 -11.37
N GLN A 22 23.34 -10.29 -12.14
CA GLN A 22 23.59 -8.86 -12.05
C GLN A 22 23.15 -8.46 -10.66
N ALA A 23 24.10 -8.38 -9.72
CA ALA A 23 23.92 -7.52 -8.57
C ALA A 23 23.64 -6.13 -9.15
N GLN A 24 22.38 -5.70 -9.12
CA GLN A 24 22.04 -4.36 -9.55
C GLN A 24 22.77 -3.39 -8.62
N ALA A 25 23.69 -2.63 -9.19
CA ALA A 25 24.51 -1.72 -8.41
C ALA A 25 23.61 -0.70 -7.72
N LYS A 26 23.87 -0.45 -6.43
CA LYS A 26 23.29 0.65 -5.65
C LYS A 26 23.43 1.97 -6.42
N VAL A 27 22.58 2.95 -6.13
CA VAL A 27 22.81 4.27 -6.72
C VAL A 27 24.11 4.87 -6.20
N SER A 28 24.83 5.56 -7.08
CA SER A 28 26.10 6.19 -6.71
C SER A 28 25.86 7.34 -5.72
N PRO A 29 26.87 7.77 -4.94
CA PRO A 29 26.76 8.96 -4.11
C PRO A 29 26.33 10.21 -4.89
N GLU A 30 26.74 10.33 -6.14
CA GLU A 30 26.37 11.41 -7.06
C GLU A 30 24.89 11.34 -7.46
N GLU A 31 24.38 10.14 -7.76
CA GLU A 31 22.95 9.94 -8.00
C GLU A 31 22.13 10.25 -6.75
N ALA A 32 22.55 9.77 -5.58
CA ALA A 32 21.89 10.04 -4.31
C ALA A 32 21.92 11.53 -3.91
N ALA A 33 22.91 12.30 -4.37
CA ALA A 33 22.99 13.74 -4.13
C ALA A 33 21.84 14.53 -4.78
N ARG A 34 21.11 13.94 -5.74
CA ARG A 34 19.87 14.52 -6.30
C ARG A 34 18.75 14.65 -5.27
N LEU A 35 18.74 13.80 -4.23
CA LEU A 35 17.75 13.86 -3.15
C LEU A 35 17.89 15.15 -2.35
N GLY A 36 16.82 15.92 -2.30
CA GLY A 36 16.82 17.25 -1.70
C GLY A 36 17.34 18.36 -2.63
N GLN A 37 17.75 18.05 -3.87
CA GLN A 37 18.11 19.01 -4.91
C GLN A 37 16.99 19.13 -5.95
N ASP A 38 17.10 18.44 -7.08
CA ASP A 38 16.06 18.34 -8.11
C ASP A 38 14.99 17.28 -7.77
N LEU A 39 15.31 16.34 -6.88
CA LEU A 39 14.36 15.39 -6.29
C LEU A 39 13.95 15.81 -4.87
N THR A 40 12.72 15.51 -4.46
CA THR A 40 12.27 15.64 -3.07
C THR A 40 13.11 14.72 -2.18
N PRO A 41 13.08 14.88 -0.85
CA PRO A 41 13.73 13.93 0.05
C PRO A 41 13.26 12.47 -0.13
N MET A 42 12.06 12.27 -0.68
CA MET A 42 11.48 10.95 -0.94
C MET A 42 11.90 10.35 -2.28
N GLY A 43 12.43 11.16 -3.21
CA GLY A 43 12.81 10.72 -4.57
C GLY A 43 11.85 11.15 -5.69
N ALA A 44 10.76 11.86 -5.38
CA ALA A 44 9.88 12.47 -6.39
C ALA A 44 10.56 13.63 -7.12
N GLU A 45 10.13 14.01 -8.33
CA GLU A 45 10.69 15.24 -8.93
C GLU A 45 10.12 16.46 -8.21
N LYS A 46 10.95 17.44 -7.87
CA LYS A 46 10.48 18.66 -7.19
C LYS A 46 9.67 19.57 -8.09
N ALA A 47 9.98 19.61 -9.38
CA ALA A 47 9.28 20.48 -10.32
C ALA A 47 7.79 20.12 -10.43
N GLY A 48 6.96 21.12 -10.73
CA GLY A 48 5.59 20.88 -11.19
C GLY A 48 5.58 20.34 -12.62
N ASN A 49 4.41 19.92 -13.10
CA ASN A 49 4.27 19.57 -14.51
C ASN A 49 4.18 20.82 -15.40
N ALA A 50 4.36 20.62 -16.71
CA ALA A 50 4.38 21.72 -17.67
C ALA A 50 3.05 22.48 -17.76
N GLU A 51 1.94 21.77 -17.55
CA GLU A 51 0.58 22.31 -17.58
C GLU A 51 0.20 23.09 -16.32
N GLY A 52 1.02 23.03 -15.26
CA GLY A 52 0.75 23.70 -13.98
C GLY A 52 -0.41 23.09 -13.17
N THR A 53 -0.90 21.90 -13.56
CA THR A 53 -1.96 21.17 -12.85
C THR A 53 -1.43 20.34 -11.68
N ILE A 54 -0.13 20.02 -11.68
CA ILE A 54 0.62 19.47 -10.55
C ILE A 54 1.64 20.55 -10.13
N PRO A 55 1.55 21.11 -8.91
CA PRO A 55 2.47 22.17 -8.49
C PRO A 55 3.88 21.63 -8.24
N ALA A 56 4.84 22.54 -8.16
CA ALA A 56 6.15 22.22 -7.59
C ALA A 56 6.00 21.81 -6.12
N TRP A 57 6.80 20.86 -5.68
CA TRP A 57 6.85 20.43 -4.29
C TRP A 57 7.32 21.59 -3.42
N THR A 58 6.49 22.00 -2.46
CA THR A 58 6.82 23.09 -1.53
C THR A 58 7.43 22.53 -0.25
N GLY A 59 6.93 21.39 0.24
CA GLY A 59 7.34 20.82 1.53
C GLY A 59 7.26 21.84 2.68
N LYS A 60 6.34 22.80 2.59
CA LYS A 60 6.27 23.93 3.53
C LYS A 60 5.77 23.53 4.91
N TRP A 61 5.12 22.37 5.05
CA TRP A 61 4.58 21.88 6.31
C TRP A 61 5.22 20.57 6.74
N ARG A 62 5.63 20.53 8.01
CA ARG A 62 6.02 19.31 8.70
C ARG A 62 5.22 19.28 10.01
N GLY A 63 4.28 18.35 10.11
CA GLY A 63 3.25 18.37 11.15
C GLY A 63 2.04 19.23 10.76
N ALA A 64 1.29 19.71 11.75
CA ALA A 64 0.06 20.48 11.52
C ALA A 64 0.38 21.84 10.85
N PRO A 65 -0.30 22.21 9.75
CA PRO A 65 -0.19 23.53 9.16
C PRO A 65 -0.57 24.65 10.13
N PRO A 66 -0.03 25.88 10.01
CA PRO A 66 -0.32 26.98 10.93
C PRO A 66 -1.81 27.33 11.07
N GLN A 67 -2.58 27.16 10.00
CA GLN A 67 -4.03 27.41 9.99
C GLN A 67 -4.86 26.27 10.59
N VAL A 68 -4.24 25.11 10.86
CA VAL A 68 -4.94 23.93 11.38
C VAL A 68 -4.74 23.84 12.88
N LYS A 69 -5.85 23.76 13.62
CA LYS A 69 -5.83 23.39 15.03
C LYS A 69 -5.84 21.87 15.14
N TYR A 70 -4.78 21.30 15.71
CA TYR A 70 -4.65 19.88 15.99
C TYR A 70 -4.44 19.65 17.48
N ASP A 71 -5.26 18.80 18.09
CA ASP A 71 -5.26 18.57 19.55
C ASP A 71 -4.19 17.54 20.00
N GLY A 72 -3.34 17.08 19.07
CA GLY A 72 -2.22 16.17 19.37
C GLY A 72 -2.53 14.69 19.12
N PRO A 73 -1.59 13.79 19.45
CA PRO A 73 -1.71 12.35 19.17
C PRO A 73 -3.01 11.74 19.70
N GLY A 74 -3.63 10.87 18.89
CA GLY A 74 -4.92 10.25 19.22
C GLY A 74 -6.13 11.17 19.06
N SER A 75 -5.97 12.37 18.48
CA SER A 75 -7.06 13.21 18.01
C SER A 75 -7.27 13.08 16.49
N ARG A 76 -8.37 13.65 15.97
CA ARG A 76 -8.70 13.62 14.54
C ARG A 76 -7.85 14.63 13.77
N TYR A 77 -7.51 14.31 12.52
CA TYR A 77 -6.83 15.24 11.63
C TYR A 77 -7.85 16.17 10.98
N ALA A 78 -7.80 17.45 11.34
CA ALA A 78 -8.62 18.48 10.69
C ALA A 78 -8.13 18.74 9.26
N ASP A 79 -9.06 19.03 8.34
CA ASP A 79 -8.76 19.23 6.92
C ASP A 79 -8.08 20.60 6.69
N PRO A 80 -6.83 20.64 6.19
CA PRO A 80 -6.14 21.89 5.87
C PRO A 80 -6.69 22.60 4.62
N TYR A 81 -7.56 21.92 3.86
CA TYR A 81 -8.15 22.35 2.60
C TYR A 81 -9.69 22.37 2.65
N ALA A 82 -10.28 22.46 3.85
CA ALA A 82 -11.72 22.32 4.08
C ALA A 82 -12.60 23.26 3.22
N ASP A 83 -12.10 24.45 2.90
CA ASP A 83 -12.81 25.48 2.15
C ASP A 83 -12.69 25.33 0.62
N GLU A 84 -11.89 24.37 0.14
CA GLU A 84 -11.72 24.14 -1.29
C GLU A 84 -12.96 23.52 -1.92
N LYS A 85 -13.21 23.91 -3.18
CA LYS A 85 -14.26 23.33 -4.01
C LYS A 85 -13.62 22.53 -5.15
N PRO A 86 -14.32 21.52 -5.69
CA PRO A 86 -13.86 20.84 -6.89
C PRO A 86 -13.61 21.85 -8.03
N LEU A 87 -12.49 21.70 -8.73
CA LEU A 87 -12.21 22.41 -9.97
C LEU A 87 -13.20 22.00 -11.07
N PHE A 88 -13.51 20.70 -11.11
CA PHE A 88 -14.50 20.09 -12.00
C PHE A 88 -14.86 18.69 -11.46
N VAL A 89 -15.85 18.06 -12.09
CA VAL A 89 -16.28 16.70 -11.75
C VAL A 89 -16.20 15.83 -13.00
N ILE A 90 -15.45 14.73 -12.92
CA ILE A 90 -15.44 13.72 -13.98
C ILE A 90 -16.63 12.78 -13.77
N THR A 91 -17.33 12.49 -14.84
CA THR A 91 -18.53 11.65 -14.94
C THR A 91 -18.37 10.72 -16.14
N ALA A 92 -19.25 9.75 -16.32
CA ALA A 92 -19.21 8.87 -17.49
C ALA A 92 -19.38 9.65 -18.82
N GLN A 93 -20.05 10.80 -18.79
CA GLN A 93 -20.32 11.62 -19.97
C GLN A 93 -19.09 12.41 -20.45
N ASN A 94 -18.13 12.72 -19.56
CA ASN A 94 -16.93 13.48 -19.91
C ASN A 94 -15.60 12.73 -19.64
N MET A 95 -15.62 11.50 -19.11
CA MET A 95 -14.40 10.75 -18.76
C MET A 95 -13.41 10.61 -19.92
N GLU A 96 -13.89 10.57 -21.16
CA GLU A 96 -13.03 10.42 -22.34
C GLU A 96 -12.09 11.62 -22.52
N GLN A 97 -12.51 12.82 -22.09
CA GLN A 97 -11.67 14.03 -22.09
C GLN A 97 -10.46 13.90 -21.15
N TYR A 98 -10.56 13.03 -20.15
CA TYR A 98 -9.57 12.82 -19.11
C TYR A 98 -8.91 11.43 -19.18
N SER A 99 -9.13 10.68 -20.28
CA SER A 99 -8.75 9.27 -20.38
C SER A 99 -7.27 8.99 -20.12
N LYS A 100 -6.38 9.93 -20.49
CA LYS A 100 -4.93 9.85 -20.22
C LYS A 100 -4.59 9.81 -18.71
N HIS A 101 -5.43 10.43 -17.89
CA HIS A 101 -5.28 10.56 -16.44
C HIS A 101 -6.09 9.56 -15.62
N LEU A 102 -6.74 8.59 -16.29
CA LEU A 102 -7.54 7.56 -15.65
C LEU A 102 -6.90 6.18 -15.79
N THR A 103 -7.05 5.35 -14.76
CA THR A 103 -6.68 3.92 -14.80
C THR A 103 -7.75 3.09 -15.51
N ASP A 104 -7.44 1.83 -15.82
CA ASP A 104 -8.42 0.93 -16.42
C ASP A 104 -9.62 0.71 -15.48
N GLY A 105 -9.36 0.55 -14.19
CA GLY A 105 -10.36 0.40 -13.14
C GLY A 105 -11.24 1.63 -12.97
N GLN A 106 -10.66 2.84 -12.98
CA GLN A 106 -11.45 4.07 -12.90
C GLN A 106 -12.39 4.22 -14.10
N ARG A 107 -11.90 3.95 -15.32
CA ARG A 107 -12.75 3.94 -16.53
C ARG A 107 -13.83 2.86 -16.42
N ALA A 108 -13.52 1.69 -15.86
CA ALA A 108 -14.49 0.62 -15.66
C ALA A 108 -15.59 1.00 -14.67
N LEU A 109 -15.28 1.72 -13.59
CA LEU A 109 -16.27 2.23 -12.65
C LEU A 109 -17.23 3.23 -13.31
N PHE A 110 -16.73 4.18 -14.10
CA PHE A 110 -17.59 5.09 -14.87
C PHE A 110 -18.50 4.34 -15.85
N LYS A 111 -17.95 3.34 -16.57
CA LYS A 111 -18.74 2.53 -17.52
C LYS A 111 -19.82 1.71 -16.82
N ARG A 112 -19.52 1.17 -15.65
CA ARG A 112 -20.44 0.31 -14.89
C ARG A 112 -21.54 1.13 -14.19
N TYR A 113 -21.20 2.32 -13.72
CA TYR A 113 -22.07 3.16 -12.89
C TYR A 113 -22.21 4.59 -13.47
N PRO A 114 -22.72 4.75 -14.70
CA PRO A 114 -22.66 6.02 -15.43
C PRO A 114 -23.47 7.15 -14.80
N ASP A 115 -24.48 6.81 -14.01
CA ASP A 115 -25.39 7.78 -13.38
C ASP A 115 -24.99 8.14 -11.94
N THR A 116 -24.13 7.34 -11.31
CA THR A 116 -23.88 7.43 -9.85
C THR A 116 -22.42 7.65 -9.50
N PHE A 117 -21.48 7.07 -10.28
CA PHE A 117 -20.06 7.26 -10.03
C PHE A 117 -19.59 8.60 -10.63
N ARG A 118 -18.97 9.41 -9.77
CA ARG A 118 -18.38 10.70 -10.13
C ARG A 118 -17.04 10.86 -9.42
N MET A 119 -16.17 11.68 -9.97
CA MET A 119 -14.85 11.97 -9.42
C MET A 119 -14.70 13.49 -9.28
N PRO A 120 -15.02 14.07 -8.12
CA PRO A 120 -14.76 15.48 -7.88
C PRO A 120 -13.24 15.71 -7.78
N VAL A 121 -12.71 16.51 -8.70
CA VAL A 121 -11.28 16.79 -8.82
C VAL A 121 -10.96 18.13 -8.16
N TYR A 122 -9.96 18.14 -7.29
CA TYR A 122 -9.51 19.28 -6.50
C TYR A 122 -8.10 19.71 -6.92
N PRO A 123 -7.65 20.92 -6.50
CA PRO A 123 -6.25 21.32 -6.66
C PRO A 123 -5.30 20.27 -6.08
N SER A 124 -4.23 19.98 -6.81
CA SER A 124 -3.17 19.09 -6.35
C SER A 124 -2.29 19.81 -5.31
N HIS A 125 -1.97 19.13 -4.21
CA HIS A 125 -1.12 19.69 -3.15
C HIS A 125 0.09 18.81 -2.84
N ARG A 126 1.27 19.44 -2.83
CA ARG A 126 2.57 18.81 -2.52
C ARG A 126 3.27 19.58 -1.39
N ASP A 127 2.51 19.79 -0.32
CA ASP A 127 2.84 20.74 0.74
C ASP A 127 3.55 20.13 1.95
N PHE A 128 3.43 18.82 2.14
CA PHE A 128 3.89 18.16 3.35
C PHE A 128 5.27 17.51 3.20
N ARG A 129 6.02 17.48 4.30
CA ARG A 129 7.30 16.77 4.47
C ARG A 129 7.14 15.55 5.36
N PHE A 130 8.05 14.60 5.21
CA PHE A 130 8.18 13.53 6.19
C PHE A 130 9.01 14.00 7.40
N SER A 131 9.03 13.20 8.47
CA SER A 131 9.93 13.48 9.60
C SER A 131 11.38 13.48 9.17
N GLU A 132 12.22 14.24 9.87
CA GLU A 132 13.67 14.33 9.56
C GLU A 132 14.36 12.97 9.59
N LYS A 133 13.96 12.11 10.53
CA LYS A 133 14.47 10.76 10.66
C LYS A 133 14.12 9.91 9.44
N ILE A 134 12.89 10.02 8.93
CA ILE A 134 12.46 9.31 7.72
C ILE A 134 13.24 9.81 6.50
N GLU A 135 13.32 11.12 6.29
CA GLU A 135 14.08 11.72 5.19
C GLU A 135 15.57 11.31 5.24
N ALA A 136 16.17 11.27 6.44
CA ALA A 136 17.54 10.81 6.65
C ALA A 136 17.71 9.32 6.35
N ASN A 137 16.76 8.48 6.78
CA ASN A 137 16.76 7.05 6.49
C ASN A 137 16.68 6.79 4.98
N ILE A 138 15.82 7.52 4.25
CA ILE A 138 15.71 7.39 2.78
C ILE A 138 17.02 7.75 2.10
N LYS A 139 17.63 8.86 2.51
CA LYS A 139 18.94 9.27 1.97
C LYS A 139 20.02 8.23 2.24
N ALA A 140 20.03 7.61 3.42
CA ALA A 140 20.96 6.53 3.74
C ALA A 140 20.69 5.28 2.90
N ASN A 141 19.41 4.88 2.81
CA ASN A 141 18.97 3.70 2.06
C ASN A 141 19.36 3.80 0.58
N ALA A 142 19.30 5.00 -0.03
CA ALA A 142 19.70 5.20 -1.42
C ALA A 142 21.07 4.59 -1.75
N THR A 143 22.07 4.75 -0.88
CA THR A 143 23.43 4.27 -1.12
C THR A 143 23.75 2.96 -0.39
N SER A 144 22.87 2.47 0.48
CA SER A 144 23.10 1.26 1.27
C SER A 144 22.26 0.07 0.83
N ALA A 145 21.01 0.27 0.40
CA ALA A 145 20.04 -0.77 0.13
C ALA A 145 20.45 -1.66 -1.05
N GLU A 146 20.12 -2.95 -0.96
CA GLU A 146 20.39 -3.95 -2.01
C GLU A 146 19.16 -4.80 -2.24
N LEU A 147 18.79 -5.00 -3.51
CA LEU A 147 17.96 -6.14 -3.89
C LEU A 147 18.81 -7.41 -3.90
N VAL A 148 18.31 -8.44 -3.23
CA VAL A 148 18.95 -9.76 -3.17
C VAL A 148 17.96 -10.85 -3.56
N ASP A 149 18.45 -12.08 -3.69
CA ASP A 149 17.62 -13.28 -3.93
C ASP A 149 16.67 -13.15 -5.13
N GLY A 150 17.19 -12.54 -6.20
CA GLY A 150 16.44 -12.30 -7.44
C GLY A 150 15.35 -11.24 -7.32
N GLY A 151 15.52 -10.26 -6.42
CA GLY A 151 14.56 -9.18 -6.16
C GLY A 151 13.53 -9.52 -5.08
N ASN A 152 13.65 -10.68 -4.43
CA ASN A 152 12.65 -11.16 -3.47
C ASN A 152 12.92 -10.77 -2.01
N ALA A 153 14.03 -10.06 -1.76
CA ALA A 153 14.32 -9.47 -0.47
C ALA A 153 15.17 -8.21 -0.64
N VAL A 154 15.16 -7.38 0.41
CA VAL A 154 16.01 -6.20 0.54
C VAL A 154 17.03 -6.48 1.64
N ARG A 155 18.25 -5.93 1.52
CA ARG A 155 19.23 -5.85 2.60
C ARG A 155 19.73 -4.43 2.78
N ASN A 156 20.37 -4.16 3.92
CA ASN A 156 21.07 -2.91 4.18
C ASN A 156 20.19 -1.65 4.09
N ALA A 157 18.92 -1.74 4.50
CA ALA A 157 17.98 -0.63 4.56
C ALA A 157 17.26 -0.59 5.93
N PHE A 158 16.78 0.58 6.33
CA PHE A 158 15.98 0.74 7.56
C PHE A 158 14.94 1.87 7.45
N GLY A 159 13.81 1.73 8.13
CA GLY A 159 12.95 2.85 8.54
C GLY A 159 12.09 3.54 7.49
N ALA A 160 12.35 3.32 6.21
CA ALA A 160 11.68 3.98 5.10
C ALA A 160 11.98 3.30 3.76
N SER A 161 11.32 3.75 2.69
CA SER A 161 11.47 3.19 1.33
C SER A 161 12.95 3.05 0.92
N PRO A 162 13.38 1.84 0.48
CA PRO A 162 14.79 1.52 0.27
C PRO A 162 15.42 2.15 -0.98
N PHE A 163 14.67 2.35 -2.06
CA PHE A 163 15.17 2.70 -3.39
C PHE A 163 14.56 4.01 -3.90
N PRO A 164 14.86 5.18 -3.30
CA PRO A 164 14.23 6.45 -3.69
C PRO A 164 14.52 6.89 -5.13
N ILE A 165 15.49 6.27 -5.80
CA ILE A 165 15.76 6.45 -7.23
C ILE A 165 15.67 5.06 -7.88
N PRO A 166 14.45 4.55 -8.12
CA PRO A 166 14.24 3.16 -8.50
C PRO A 166 14.70 2.90 -9.94
N LYS A 167 15.28 1.72 -10.18
CA LYS A 167 15.81 1.25 -11.46
C LYS A 167 14.92 0.21 -12.13
N ASP A 168 14.10 -0.52 -11.35
CA ASP A 168 13.19 -1.53 -11.89
C ASP A 168 11.88 -1.71 -11.10
N GLY A 169 11.06 -2.67 -11.53
CA GLY A 169 9.76 -2.94 -10.93
C GLY A 169 9.82 -3.55 -9.52
N TYR A 170 10.90 -4.28 -9.19
CA TYR A 170 11.09 -4.84 -7.87
C TYR A 170 11.43 -3.74 -6.86
N GLU A 171 12.30 -2.81 -7.23
CA GLU A 171 12.64 -1.65 -6.38
C GLU A 171 11.39 -0.79 -6.10
N LEU A 172 10.53 -0.56 -7.10
CA LEU A 172 9.25 0.14 -6.91
C LEU A 172 8.32 -0.58 -5.93
N MET A 173 8.16 -1.89 -6.08
CA MET A 173 7.37 -2.68 -5.14
C MET A 173 7.95 -2.51 -3.73
N TRP A 174 9.26 -2.68 -3.56
CA TRP A 174 9.88 -2.62 -2.24
C TRP A 174 9.78 -1.25 -1.59
N ASN A 175 9.79 -0.17 -2.38
CA ASN A 175 9.46 1.16 -1.88
C ASN A 175 8.08 1.23 -1.25
N HIS A 176 7.08 0.58 -1.85
CA HIS A 176 5.73 0.51 -1.31
C HIS A 176 5.64 -0.38 -0.06
N ALA A 177 6.20 -1.59 -0.12
CA ALA A 177 6.12 -2.56 0.97
C ALA A 177 6.85 -2.08 2.24
N LEU A 178 7.95 -1.36 2.08
CA LEU A 178 8.83 -0.89 3.15
C LEU A 178 8.77 0.63 3.38
N GLN A 179 7.74 1.29 2.86
CA GLN A 179 7.51 2.72 3.12
C GLN A 179 7.42 3.04 4.61
N ALA A 180 7.73 4.28 4.96
CA ALA A 180 7.60 4.74 6.34
C ALA A 180 6.12 4.77 6.77
N ARG A 181 5.85 4.31 7.99
CA ARG A 181 4.52 4.29 8.62
C ARG A 181 4.66 4.44 10.13
N ALA A 182 3.53 4.41 10.84
CA ALA A 182 3.54 4.36 12.30
C ALA A 182 4.35 3.15 12.82
N ASN A 183 5.20 3.38 13.83
CA ASN A 183 5.85 2.33 14.63
C ASN A 183 4.81 1.55 15.45
N SER A 184 3.81 2.22 15.99
CA SER A 184 2.70 1.54 16.69
C SER A 184 1.36 2.06 16.18
N GLU A 185 0.40 1.17 15.98
CA GLU A 185 -0.98 1.52 15.66
C GLU A 185 -1.93 0.75 16.58
N GLU A 186 -2.82 1.48 17.24
CA GLU A 186 -4.00 0.91 17.89
C GLU A 186 -5.25 1.60 17.34
N ALA A 187 -6.17 0.81 16.80
CA ALA A 187 -7.40 1.35 16.21
C ALA A 187 -8.55 0.36 16.30
N ILE A 188 -9.76 0.87 16.48
CA ILE A 188 -10.98 0.12 16.19
C ILE A 188 -11.45 0.57 14.81
N TYR A 189 -11.53 -0.37 13.88
CA TYR A 189 -11.99 -0.13 12.53
C TYR A 189 -13.28 -0.89 12.26
N ASP A 190 -14.15 -0.27 11.47
CA ASP A 190 -15.28 -0.91 10.84
C ASP A 190 -14.97 -1.24 9.37
N GLN A 191 -15.55 -2.34 8.92
CA GLN A 191 -15.49 -2.85 7.57
C GLN A 191 -16.90 -3.15 7.09
N ALA A 192 -17.20 -2.80 5.84
CA ALA A 192 -18.50 -3.04 5.25
C ALA A 192 -18.37 -3.53 3.81
N VAL A 193 -18.90 -4.72 3.54
CA VAL A 193 -19.18 -5.16 2.17
C VAL A 193 -20.61 -4.77 1.83
N ILE A 194 -20.78 -4.06 0.71
CA ILE A 194 -22.07 -3.75 0.11
C ILE A 194 -22.22 -4.65 -1.12
N TYR A 195 -23.18 -5.57 -1.07
CA TYR A 195 -23.50 -6.46 -2.19
C TYR A 195 -24.44 -5.79 -3.19
N SER A 196 -24.38 -6.21 -4.46
CA SER A 196 -25.21 -5.65 -5.54
C SER A 196 -26.72 -5.85 -5.34
N ASN A 197 -27.12 -6.80 -4.50
CA ASN A 197 -28.51 -7.02 -4.10
C ASN A 197 -28.95 -6.17 -2.88
N GLY A 198 -28.10 -5.26 -2.40
CA GLY A 198 -28.38 -4.38 -1.26
C GLY A 198 -28.07 -4.99 0.12
N ASN A 199 -27.73 -6.28 0.20
CA ASN A 199 -27.30 -6.88 1.46
C ASN A 199 -25.95 -6.31 1.90
N GLN A 200 -25.70 -6.35 3.21
CA GLN A 200 -24.45 -5.87 3.79
C GLN A 200 -23.81 -6.93 4.69
N ALA A 201 -22.48 -7.00 4.68
CA ALA A 201 -21.69 -7.70 5.69
C ALA A 201 -20.84 -6.68 6.45
N LEU A 202 -21.15 -6.49 7.74
CA LEU A 202 -20.46 -5.56 8.62
C LEU A 202 -19.54 -6.32 9.58
N GLN A 203 -18.35 -5.79 9.80
CA GLN A 203 -17.39 -6.30 10.78
C GLN A 203 -16.73 -5.13 11.52
N THR A 204 -16.54 -5.28 12.83
CA THR A 204 -15.75 -4.34 13.65
C THR A 204 -14.56 -5.10 14.21
N VAL A 205 -13.37 -4.52 14.10
CA VAL A 205 -12.09 -5.15 14.43
C VAL A 205 -11.21 -4.20 15.23
N HIS A 206 -10.52 -4.73 16.24
CA HIS A 206 -9.50 -4.01 17.01
C HIS A 206 -8.12 -4.40 16.47
N TYR A 207 -7.45 -3.43 15.85
CA TYR A 207 -6.11 -3.53 15.31
C TYR A 207 -5.11 -3.09 16.36
N GLN A 208 -4.11 -3.94 16.60
CA GLN A 208 -2.95 -3.64 17.41
C GLN A 208 -1.72 -4.04 16.59
N ILE A 209 -0.83 -3.11 16.31
CA ILE A 209 0.33 -3.30 15.43
C ILE A 209 1.55 -2.65 16.08
N LEU A 210 2.68 -3.34 16.01
CA LEU A 210 4.00 -2.80 16.30
C LEU A 210 4.90 -3.10 15.09
N ALA A 211 5.56 -2.09 14.55
CA ALA A 211 6.40 -2.17 13.37
C ALA A 211 7.84 -1.75 13.73
N PRO A 212 8.68 -2.68 14.25
CA PRO A 212 10.08 -2.39 14.59
C PRO A 212 10.87 -1.77 13.44
N TRP A 213 10.51 -2.09 12.19
CA TRP A 213 11.03 -1.45 10.98
C TRP A 213 10.97 0.08 11.04
N CYS A 214 9.89 0.66 11.57
CA CYS A 214 9.67 2.10 11.66
C CYS A 214 10.01 2.68 13.03
N SER A 215 10.79 1.96 13.86
CA SER A 215 11.13 2.42 15.20
C SER A 215 11.82 3.79 15.19
N PRO A 216 11.33 4.78 15.96
CA PRO A 216 11.93 6.12 16.01
C PRO A 216 13.34 6.11 16.62
N THR A 217 13.62 5.13 17.48
CA THR A 217 14.93 4.94 18.13
C THR A 217 15.82 3.93 17.39
N GLY A 218 15.31 3.29 16.34
CA GLY A 218 16.03 2.30 15.56
C GLY A 218 17.00 2.89 14.52
N SER A 219 17.82 2.00 13.96
CA SER A 219 18.76 2.27 12.89
C SER A 219 19.08 0.98 12.13
N LEU A 220 19.72 1.10 10.98
CA LEU A 220 20.24 -0.06 10.24
C LEU A 220 21.19 -0.92 11.09
N GLN A 221 22.00 -0.32 11.97
CA GLN A 221 22.93 -1.07 12.82
C GLN A 221 22.24 -1.83 13.96
N SER A 222 21.08 -1.34 14.42
CA SER A 222 20.33 -1.95 15.53
C SER A 222 19.20 -2.87 15.05
N TYR A 223 18.84 -2.80 13.76
CA TYR A 223 17.84 -3.65 13.14
C TYR A 223 18.52 -4.83 12.45
N ASP A 224 18.24 -6.04 12.94
CA ASP A 224 18.86 -7.28 12.49
C ASP A 224 18.26 -7.88 11.21
N GLY A 225 17.30 -7.19 10.58
CA GLY A 225 16.59 -7.72 9.40
C GLY A 225 15.54 -8.78 9.73
N GLY A 226 15.15 -8.95 11.00
CA GLY A 226 14.16 -9.91 11.45
C GLY A 226 12.71 -9.50 11.19
N VAL A 227 11.96 -9.26 12.27
CA VAL A 227 10.53 -8.96 12.20
C VAL A 227 10.31 -7.50 11.78
N MET A 228 9.68 -7.32 10.62
CA MET A 228 9.25 -6.01 10.13
C MET A 228 8.05 -5.48 10.91
N SER A 229 7.11 -6.37 11.24
CA SER A 229 5.87 -6.00 11.94
C SER A 229 5.29 -7.15 12.73
N HIS A 230 4.81 -6.86 13.91
CA HIS A 230 3.88 -7.67 14.67
C HIS A 230 2.45 -7.13 14.48
N PHE A 231 1.47 -8.02 14.51
CA PHE A 231 0.07 -7.61 14.49
C PHE A 231 -0.79 -8.55 15.35
N MET A 232 -1.87 -7.99 15.89
CA MET A 232 -2.95 -8.71 16.54
C MET A 232 -4.26 -8.01 16.22
N ILE A 233 -5.17 -8.74 15.59
CA ILE A 233 -6.45 -8.25 15.09
C ILE A 233 -7.54 -9.07 15.75
N THR A 234 -8.36 -8.42 16.57
CA THR A 234 -9.46 -9.05 17.30
C THR A 234 -10.79 -8.65 16.67
N THR A 235 -11.62 -9.62 16.30
CA THR A 235 -12.98 -9.37 15.83
C THR A 235 -13.89 -9.01 17.01
N LEU A 236 -14.45 -7.80 17.00
CA LEU A 236 -15.38 -7.31 18.03
C LEU A 236 -16.85 -7.53 17.63
N LYS A 237 -17.15 -7.46 16.34
CA LYS A 237 -18.46 -7.72 15.74
C LYS A 237 -18.29 -8.42 14.38
N PRO A 238 -19.26 -9.24 13.93
CA PRO A 238 -20.55 -9.58 14.57
C PRO A 238 -20.41 -10.59 15.72
N VAL A 239 -21.47 -10.78 16.51
CA VAL A 239 -21.49 -11.68 17.69
C VAL A 239 -20.99 -13.10 17.36
N ARG A 240 -21.36 -13.64 16.19
CA ARG A 240 -20.98 -15.01 15.77
C ARG A 240 -19.47 -15.27 15.70
N SER A 241 -18.68 -14.23 15.41
CA SER A 241 -17.21 -14.30 15.26
C SER A 241 -16.51 -13.40 16.29
N LYS A 242 -17.24 -12.87 17.28
CA LYS A 242 -16.69 -12.01 18.33
C LYS A 242 -15.66 -12.79 19.14
N GLY A 243 -14.50 -12.18 19.34
CA GLY A 243 -13.37 -12.73 20.07
C GLY A 243 -12.44 -13.58 19.21
N GLU A 244 -12.71 -13.78 17.92
CA GLU A 244 -11.71 -14.36 17.01
C GLU A 244 -10.51 -13.42 16.93
N ILE A 245 -9.30 -13.97 17.11
CA ILE A 245 -8.05 -13.20 17.04
C ILE A 245 -7.17 -13.81 15.96
N ILE A 246 -6.66 -12.97 15.06
CA ILE A 246 -5.57 -13.33 14.15
C ILE A 246 -4.37 -12.48 14.55
N GLY A 247 -3.23 -13.10 14.80
CA GLY A 247 -2.00 -12.39 15.11
C GLY A 247 -0.80 -13.06 14.48
N GLY A 248 0.29 -12.32 14.34
CA GLY A 248 1.45 -12.82 13.65
C GLY A 248 2.60 -11.83 13.52
N ASN A 249 3.62 -12.30 12.80
CA ASN A 249 4.85 -11.60 12.49
C ASN A 249 5.03 -11.57 10.97
N GLU A 250 5.23 -10.36 10.44
CA GLU A 250 5.75 -10.10 9.10
C GLU A 250 7.26 -9.94 9.17
N PHE A 251 7.97 -10.53 8.23
CA PHE A 251 9.43 -10.47 8.17
C PHE A 251 9.89 -9.59 7.02
N PHE A 252 11.10 -9.04 7.18
CA PHE A 252 11.72 -8.20 6.17
C PHE A 252 12.09 -8.97 4.89
N ASP A 253 12.53 -10.22 5.08
CA ASP A 253 12.70 -11.21 4.02
C ASP A 253 11.57 -12.25 4.13
N PRO A 254 10.43 -12.01 3.46
CA PRO A 254 9.29 -12.89 3.55
C PRO A 254 9.49 -14.22 2.80
N VAL A 255 10.55 -14.36 2.01
CA VAL A 255 10.88 -15.62 1.31
C VAL A 255 11.72 -16.52 2.22
N ALA A 256 12.76 -15.99 2.85
CA ALA A 256 13.56 -16.74 3.81
C ALA A 256 12.79 -17.02 5.11
N SER A 257 12.01 -16.04 5.56
CA SER A 257 11.17 -16.12 6.77
C SER A 257 9.71 -15.84 6.43
N PRO A 258 8.94 -16.86 6.01
CA PRO A 258 7.54 -16.66 5.67
C PRO A 258 6.73 -16.18 6.87
N ARG A 259 5.65 -15.44 6.59
CA ARG A 259 4.71 -14.93 7.60
C ARG A 259 4.38 -16.00 8.63
N GLN A 260 4.54 -15.66 9.89
CA GLN A 260 4.17 -16.52 11.01
C GLN A 260 2.87 -16.02 11.60
N SER A 261 1.84 -16.86 11.59
CA SER A 261 0.51 -16.46 12.03
C SER A 261 -0.13 -17.51 12.92
N TRP A 262 -0.99 -17.02 13.80
CA TRP A 262 -1.80 -17.81 14.71
C TRP A 262 -3.22 -17.27 14.71
N GLN A 263 -4.16 -18.18 14.91
CA GLN A 263 -5.57 -17.86 15.06
C GLN A 263 -6.09 -18.42 16.39
N TYR A 264 -6.78 -17.57 17.14
CA TYR A 264 -7.60 -17.97 18.28
C TYR A 264 -9.07 -18.09 17.86
N LEU A 265 -9.68 -19.22 18.18
CA LEU A 265 -11.10 -19.49 17.91
C LEU A 265 -11.88 -19.59 19.22
N PRO A 266 -12.80 -18.66 19.53
CA PRO A 266 -13.57 -18.63 20.78
C PRO A 266 -14.30 -19.92 21.07
N GLY A 267 -14.92 -20.54 20.05
CA GLY A 267 -15.69 -21.76 20.21
C GLY A 267 -14.88 -22.97 20.68
N THR A 268 -13.57 -23.00 20.39
CA THR A 268 -12.67 -24.08 20.86
C THR A 268 -11.71 -23.63 21.95
N ARG A 269 -11.61 -22.32 22.21
CA ARG A 269 -10.65 -21.68 23.11
C ARG A 269 -9.21 -22.11 22.88
N ARG A 270 -8.85 -22.35 21.61
CA ARG A 270 -7.51 -22.80 21.21
C ARG A 270 -6.88 -21.80 20.27
N VAL A 271 -5.58 -21.58 20.49
CA VAL A 271 -4.68 -20.93 19.54
C VAL A 271 -4.08 -22.01 18.63
N ARG A 272 -4.15 -21.81 17.31
CA ARG A 272 -3.58 -22.71 16.31
C ARG A 272 -2.66 -21.93 15.37
N ARG A 273 -1.56 -22.54 14.94
CA ARG A 273 -0.73 -21.98 13.87
C ARG A 273 -1.54 -21.98 12.57
N ALA A 274 -1.48 -20.88 11.81
CA ALA A 274 -2.29 -20.68 10.62
C ALA A 274 -1.40 -20.48 9.36
N PRO A 275 -0.57 -21.47 8.99
CA PRO A 275 0.47 -21.31 7.97
C PRO A 275 -0.05 -20.95 6.57
N THR A 276 -1.35 -21.09 6.32
CA THR A 276 -2.01 -20.71 5.06
C THR A 276 -2.34 -19.22 4.98
N VAL A 277 -2.22 -18.45 6.07
CA VAL A 277 -2.53 -17.01 6.11
C VAL A 277 -1.44 -16.25 5.34
N GLY A 278 -1.64 -16.10 4.03
CA GLY A 278 -0.77 -15.37 3.13
C GLY A 278 -1.37 -15.29 1.72
N TYR A 279 -0.78 -14.44 0.87
CA TYR A 279 -1.15 -14.31 -0.53
C TYR A 279 -2.66 -14.14 -0.76
N ASP A 280 -3.26 -14.98 -1.61
CA ASP A 280 -4.65 -14.96 -2.06
C ASP A 280 -5.68 -15.52 -1.07
N THR A 281 -5.28 -15.76 0.17
CA THR A 281 -6.21 -16.24 1.20
C THR A 281 -7.26 -15.16 1.51
N PRO A 282 -8.57 -15.48 1.48
CA PRO A 282 -9.63 -14.53 1.79
C PRO A 282 -9.56 -13.96 3.22
N THR A 283 -9.83 -12.66 3.38
CA THR A 283 -9.88 -11.96 4.67
C THR A 283 -10.82 -10.76 4.65
N GLY A 284 -11.02 -10.14 5.81
CA GLY A 284 -11.94 -9.02 6.04
C GLY A 284 -13.40 -9.44 6.02
N ALA A 285 -14.29 -8.45 6.12
CA ALA A 285 -15.73 -8.68 6.08
C ALA A 285 -16.12 -9.50 4.85
N GLY A 286 -16.82 -10.62 5.06
CA GLY A 286 -17.25 -11.53 4.00
C GLY A 286 -16.12 -12.25 3.25
N GLY A 287 -14.86 -12.19 3.70
CA GLY A 287 -13.71 -12.72 2.97
C GLY A 287 -13.48 -12.00 1.63
N PHE A 288 -13.83 -10.72 1.55
CA PHE A 288 -13.97 -10.01 0.29
C PHE A 288 -12.64 -9.76 -0.42
N ARG A 289 -11.59 -9.44 0.33
CA ARG A 289 -10.24 -9.16 -0.18
C ARG A 289 -9.28 -10.27 0.19
N THR A 290 -8.12 -10.29 -0.46
CA THR A 290 -7.04 -11.20 -0.08
C THR A 290 -6.18 -10.59 1.03
N ILE A 291 -5.40 -11.45 1.68
CA ILE A 291 -4.47 -11.04 2.74
C ILE A 291 -3.40 -10.10 2.20
N ASP A 292 -2.87 -10.39 1.00
CA ASP A 292 -1.82 -9.61 0.35
C ASP A 292 -2.32 -8.29 -0.29
N GLU A 293 -3.60 -7.97 -0.13
CA GLU A 293 -4.23 -6.73 -0.57
C GLU A 293 -4.29 -5.64 0.52
N ASP A 294 -3.75 -5.87 1.72
CA ASP A 294 -3.67 -4.79 2.72
C ASP A 294 -2.80 -3.65 2.19
N ARG A 295 -3.33 -2.42 2.23
CA ARG A 295 -2.74 -1.24 1.56
C ARG A 295 -2.47 -1.46 0.06
N LEU A 296 -3.33 -2.24 -0.59
CA LEU A 296 -3.34 -2.60 -2.02
C LEU A 296 -2.26 -3.61 -2.44
N PHE A 297 -1.12 -3.67 -1.76
CA PHE A 297 -0.18 -4.79 -1.83
C PHE A 297 0.73 -4.85 -0.59
N ASN A 298 0.79 -5.99 0.11
CA ASN A 298 1.78 -6.22 1.18
C ASN A 298 2.35 -7.64 1.21
N GLY A 299 2.20 -8.38 0.11
CA GLY A 299 2.68 -9.75 -0.03
C GLY A 299 4.16 -9.87 -0.38
N ALA A 300 4.68 -11.09 -0.31
CA ALA A 300 5.99 -11.40 -0.88
C ALA A 300 5.95 -11.21 -2.42
N PRO A 301 7.01 -10.64 -3.04
CA PRO A 301 7.04 -10.40 -4.48
C PRO A 301 7.25 -11.68 -5.31
N ASP A 302 7.53 -12.82 -4.67
CA ASP A 302 8.04 -14.06 -5.26
C ASP A 302 7.13 -14.71 -6.30
N ARG A 303 5.81 -14.51 -6.20
CA ARG A 303 4.83 -15.07 -7.15
C ARG A 303 4.77 -14.34 -8.50
N TYR A 304 5.27 -13.12 -8.60
CA TYR A 304 5.10 -12.27 -9.78
C TYR A 304 6.43 -11.86 -10.40
N ASP A 305 6.42 -11.64 -11.71
CA ASP A 305 7.44 -10.88 -12.42
C ASP A 305 7.02 -9.40 -12.43
N TRP A 306 7.91 -8.53 -11.95
CA TRP A 306 7.63 -7.11 -11.75
C TRP A 306 8.28 -6.25 -12.83
N LYS A 307 7.49 -5.36 -13.43
CA LYS A 307 7.93 -4.47 -14.51
C LYS A 307 7.59 -3.02 -14.19
N MET A 308 8.59 -2.16 -14.26
CA MET A 308 8.39 -0.71 -14.24
C MET A 308 7.86 -0.25 -15.60
N LEU A 309 6.71 0.43 -15.60
CA LEU A 309 6.11 1.04 -16.81
C LEU A 309 6.38 2.56 -16.89
N GLY A 310 7.11 3.11 -15.92
CA GLY A 310 7.45 4.53 -15.85
C GLY A 310 6.43 5.34 -15.05
N LYS A 311 6.46 6.67 -15.22
CA LYS A 311 5.55 7.60 -14.55
C LYS A 311 4.36 7.97 -15.42
N ARG A 312 3.22 8.23 -14.78
CA ARG A 312 2.01 8.81 -15.37
C ARG A 312 1.42 9.86 -14.44
N GLU A 313 0.68 10.81 -14.98
CA GLU A 313 -0.15 11.72 -14.19
C GLU A 313 -1.56 11.14 -14.07
N ILE A 314 -1.99 10.79 -12.86
CA ILE A 314 -3.24 10.08 -12.59
C ILE A 314 -4.02 10.80 -11.49
N TYR A 315 -5.34 10.84 -11.61
CA TYR A 315 -6.20 11.28 -10.51
C TYR A 315 -6.25 10.19 -9.44
N ILE A 316 -5.70 10.48 -8.25
CA ILE A 316 -5.66 9.56 -7.12
C ILE A 316 -6.46 10.11 -5.94
N PRO A 317 -7.03 9.24 -5.07
CA PRO A 317 -7.72 9.69 -3.87
C PRO A 317 -6.72 10.16 -2.81
N TYR A 318 -6.41 11.46 -2.85
CA TYR A 318 -5.41 12.10 -1.99
C TYR A 318 -6.05 13.13 -1.07
N ASN A 319 -5.50 13.34 0.14
CA ASN A 319 -6.02 14.31 1.12
C ASN A 319 -7.52 14.13 1.45
N ASN A 320 -8.00 12.91 1.61
CA ASN A 320 -9.42 12.60 1.82
C ASN A 320 -9.88 12.83 3.28
N TYR A 321 -9.58 14.00 3.85
CA TYR A 321 -9.99 14.35 5.22
C TYR A 321 -11.51 14.38 5.38
N LYS A 322 -12.24 14.82 4.35
CA LYS A 322 -13.72 14.84 4.35
C LYS A 322 -14.33 13.45 4.52
N LEU A 323 -13.79 12.43 3.86
CA LEU A 323 -14.25 11.04 4.02
C LEU A 323 -13.99 10.53 5.44
N ASP A 324 -12.92 10.99 6.07
CA ASP A 324 -12.47 10.59 7.41
C ASP A 324 -13.13 11.39 8.56
N ASP A 325 -14.00 12.35 8.23
CA ASP A 325 -14.68 13.22 9.19
C ASP A 325 -15.60 12.40 10.13
N PRO A 326 -15.41 12.46 11.47
CA PRO A 326 -16.26 11.76 12.43
C PRO A 326 -17.72 12.26 12.48
N ALA A 327 -18.02 13.42 11.88
CA ALA A 327 -19.39 13.90 11.74
C ALA A 327 -20.19 13.07 10.73
N LEU A 328 -19.53 12.45 9.75
CA LEU A 328 -20.19 11.59 8.76
C LEU A 328 -20.60 10.25 9.37
N LYS A 329 -21.81 9.82 9.01
CA LYS A 329 -22.34 8.49 9.36
C LYS A 329 -22.15 7.50 8.22
N TYR A 330 -22.02 6.23 8.55
CA TYR A 330 -21.86 5.18 7.54
C TYR A 330 -23.05 5.11 6.59
N SER A 331 -24.26 5.48 7.02
CA SER A 331 -25.43 5.59 6.13
C SER A 331 -25.29 6.67 5.04
N GLN A 332 -24.40 7.65 5.22
CA GLN A 332 -24.09 8.68 4.21
C GLN A 332 -22.96 8.23 3.29
N ILE A 333 -21.98 7.49 3.82
CA ILE A 333 -20.77 7.05 3.12
C ILE A 333 -21.04 5.80 2.26
N LEU A 334 -21.74 4.82 2.82
CA LEU A 334 -21.96 3.50 2.23
C LEU A 334 -23.21 3.52 1.33
N THR A 335 -23.04 3.99 0.11
CA THR A 335 -24.07 3.93 -0.94
C THR A 335 -24.07 2.60 -1.68
N PRO A 336 -25.12 2.25 -2.45
CA PRO A 336 -25.04 1.14 -3.40
C PRO A 336 -23.87 1.33 -4.38
N ASN A 337 -23.30 0.21 -4.86
CA ASN A 337 -22.31 0.12 -5.96
C ASN A 337 -20.89 0.66 -5.69
N HIS A 338 -20.76 1.78 -4.99
CA HIS A 338 -19.49 2.42 -4.60
C HIS A 338 -19.72 3.31 -3.37
N VAL A 339 -18.66 3.78 -2.72
CA VAL A 339 -18.77 4.82 -1.67
C VAL A 339 -19.29 6.13 -2.24
N ASN A 340 -19.94 6.92 -1.40
CA ASN A 340 -20.54 8.18 -1.81
C ASN A 340 -19.47 9.17 -2.35
N PRO A 341 -19.51 9.51 -3.65
CA PRO A 341 -18.49 10.37 -4.24
C PRO A 341 -18.43 11.80 -3.69
N ASP A 342 -19.48 12.28 -3.01
CA ASP A 342 -19.50 13.65 -2.45
C ASP A 342 -18.51 13.86 -1.31
N PHE A 343 -18.02 12.76 -0.73
CA PHE A 343 -17.02 12.78 0.34
C PHE A 343 -15.62 12.42 -0.15
N MET A 344 -15.49 12.04 -1.42
CA MET A 344 -14.21 11.74 -2.03
C MET A 344 -13.52 13.01 -2.51
N ARG A 345 -12.19 13.01 -2.44
CA ARG A 345 -11.31 14.03 -3.03
C ARG A 345 -10.31 13.34 -3.93
N TYR A 346 -10.24 13.78 -5.18
CA TYR A 346 -9.24 13.32 -6.13
C TYR A 346 -8.34 14.48 -6.54
N GLU A 347 -7.05 14.22 -6.56
CA GLU A 347 -6.03 15.18 -7.00
C GLU A 347 -5.20 14.55 -8.12
N LEU A 348 -4.73 15.37 -9.07
CA LEU A 348 -3.79 14.90 -10.09
C LEU A 348 -2.40 14.80 -9.46
N HIS A 349 -1.80 13.62 -9.51
CA HIS A 349 -0.45 13.37 -9.01
C HIS A 349 0.36 12.59 -10.04
N ARG A 350 1.69 12.75 -9.98
CA ARG A 350 2.60 11.86 -10.69
C ARG A 350 2.69 10.54 -9.90
N VAL A 351 2.48 9.44 -10.59
CA VAL A 351 2.54 8.10 -10.01
C VAL A 351 3.50 7.24 -10.80
N TRP A 352 4.25 6.38 -10.11
CA TRP A 352 4.94 5.26 -10.72
C TRP A 352 3.94 4.16 -11.04
N VAL A 353 4.05 3.56 -12.23
CA VAL A 353 3.23 2.43 -12.63
C VAL A 353 4.08 1.18 -12.65
N VAL A 354 3.68 0.19 -11.86
CA VAL A 354 4.33 -1.12 -11.81
C VAL A 354 3.33 -2.20 -12.15
N GLU A 355 3.72 -3.10 -13.05
CA GLU A 355 2.93 -4.27 -13.45
C GLU A 355 3.54 -5.53 -12.84
N ALA A 356 2.69 -6.36 -12.25
CA ALA A 356 3.02 -7.66 -11.69
C ALA A 356 2.32 -8.74 -12.53
N THR A 357 3.08 -9.59 -13.22
CA THR A 357 2.54 -10.72 -13.99
C THR A 357 2.79 -12.02 -13.26
N LEU A 358 1.76 -12.84 -13.06
CA LEU A 358 1.89 -14.08 -12.29
C LEU A 358 2.85 -15.05 -13.00
N LYS A 359 3.84 -15.56 -12.27
CA LYS A 359 4.79 -16.53 -12.82
C LYS A 359 4.07 -17.84 -13.19
N PRO A 360 4.47 -18.54 -14.27
CA PRO A 360 3.85 -19.82 -14.66
C PRO A 360 3.91 -20.91 -13.59
N SER A 361 4.90 -20.85 -12.70
CA SER A 361 5.09 -21.79 -11.58
C SER A 361 4.28 -21.43 -10.33
N ALA A 362 3.69 -20.24 -10.27
CA ALA A 362 2.96 -19.74 -9.12
C ALA A 362 1.44 -19.92 -9.30
N ARG A 363 0.72 -19.87 -8.18
CA ARG A 363 -0.75 -19.81 -8.16
C ARG A 363 -1.17 -18.53 -7.46
N HIS A 364 -2.17 -17.85 -8.00
CA HIS A 364 -2.86 -16.74 -7.36
C HIS A 364 -4.20 -16.52 -8.07
N ILE A 365 -5.18 -15.93 -7.38
CA ILE A 365 -6.45 -15.53 -8.00
C ILE A 365 -6.32 -14.39 -9.02
N TYR A 366 -5.17 -13.68 -9.01
CA TYR A 366 -4.87 -12.58 -9.92
C TYR A 366 -3.76 -13.02 -10.86
N GLY A 367 -4.06 -13.04 -12.16
CA GLY A 367 -3.08 -13.35 -13.20
C GLY A 367 -2.16 -12.16 -13.50
N LYS A 368 -2.66 -10.94 -13.27
CA LYS A 368 -1.91 -9.69 -13.44
C LYS A 368 -2.42 -8.62 -12.47
N ARG A 369 -1.53 -7.73 -12.04
CA ARG A 369 -1.87 -6.55 -11.25
C ARG A 369 -1.14 -5.34 -11.81
N THR A 370 -1.78 -4.18 -11.81
CA THR A 370 -1.15 -2.89 -12.09
C THR A 370 -1.32 -2.02 -10.85
N LEU A 371 -0.21 -1.65 -10.20
CA LEU A 371 -0.20 -0.75 -9.05
C LEU A 371 0.25 0.65 -9.47
N TYR A 372 -0.37 1.66 -8.88
CA TYR A 372 -0.06 3.07 -9.11
C TYR A 372 0.45 3.66 -7.80
N LEU A 373 1.76 3.85 -7.70
CA LEU A 373 2.43 4.32 -6.48
C LEU A 373 2.62 5.83 -6.56
N ASP A 374 2.06 6.55 -5.60
CA ASP A 374 2.30 7.99 -5.46
C ASP A 374 3.81 8.25 -5.28
N GLU A 375 4.37 9.14 -6.09
CA GLU A 375 5.82 9.37 -6.04
C GLU A 375 6.26 10.11 -4.77
N ASP A 376 5.38 10.88 -4.14
CA ASP A 376 5.70 11.66 -2.95
C ASP A 376 5.65 10.84 -1.65
N SER A 377 5.01 9.67 -1.67
CA SER A 377 4.86 8.82 -0.48
C SER A 377 5.28 7.36 -0.66
N TRP A 378 5.43 6.89 -1.90
CA TRP A 378 5.56 5.47 -2.26
C TRP A 378 4.35 4.59 -1.94
N SER A 379 3.26 5.16 -1.43
CA SER A 379 2.01 4.43 -1.20
C SER A 379 1.34 4.10 -2.54
N ALA A 380 0.89 2.84 -2.68
CA ALA A 380 -0.05 2.48 -3.72
C ALA A 380 -1.38 3.19 -3.44
N ALA A 381 -1.78 4.07 -4.36
CA ALA A 381 -3.04 4.79 -4.27
C ALA A 381 -4.16 4.06 -5.02
N LEU A 382 -3.81 3.32 -6.08
CA LEU A 382 -4.73 2.54 -6.90
C LEU A 382 -4.11 1.18 -7.27
N ALA A 383 -4.96 0.18 -7.47
CA ALA A 383 -4.57 -1.13 -7.98
C ALA A 383 -5.66 -1.70 -8.91
N ASP A 384 -5.27 -2.08 -10.12
CA ASP A 384 -6.14 -2.77 -11.08
C ASP A 384 -5.71 -4.24 -11.19
N ASN A 385 -6.60 -5.16 -10.81
CA ASN A 385 -6.31 -6.59 -10.72
C ASN A 385 -7.11 -7.38 -11.78
N TYR A 386 -6.41 -8.23 -12.51
CA TYR A 386 -6.93 -9.01 -13.63
C TYR A 386 -6.92 -10.50 -13.30
N ASP A 387 -7.96 -11.21 -13.73
CA ASP A 387 -8.05 -12.67 -13.56
C ASP A 387 -7.05 -13.42 -14.46
N SER A 388 -7.00 -14.75 -14.36
CA SER A 388 -6.10 -15.59 -15.16
C SER A 388 -6.43 -15.61 -16.66
N ARG A 389 -7.56 -15.03 -17.10
CA ARG A 389 -7.94 -14.86 -18.51
C ARG A 389 -7.62 -13.45 -19.02
N GLY A 390 -7.03 -12.59 -18.18
CA GLY A 390 -6.72 -11.21 -18.51
C GLY A 390 -7.92 -10.26 -18.42
N GLN A 391 -9.05 -10.70 -17.85
CA GLN A 391 -10.20 -9.83 -17.63
C GLN A 391 -9.95 -8.96 -16.40
N LEU A 392 -10.14 -7.64 -16.52
CA LEU A 392 -10.14 -6.74 -15.36
C LEU A 392 -11.28 -7.15 -14.42
N TRP A 393 -10.92 -7.58 -13.21
CA TRP A 393 -11.86 -8.11 -12.24
C TRP A 393 -12.07 -7.15 -11.09
N ARG A 394 -11.00 -6.64 -10.49
CA ARG A 394 -11.09 -5.77 -9.32
C ARG A 394 -10.31 -4.48 -9.52
N THR A 395 -10.87 -3.39 -9.01
CA THR A 395 -10.15 -2.11 -8.89
C THR A 395 -10.24 -1.62 -7.46
N ASN A 396 -9.08 -1.31 -6.90
CA ASN A 396 -8.93 -0.96 -5.51
C ASN A 396 -8.34 0.44 -5.38
N MET A 397 -8.73 1.13 -4.33
CA MET A 397 -8.31 2.50 -4.05
C MET A 397 -7.90 2.61 -2.58
N GLN A 398 -6.86 3.39 -2.30
CA GLN A 398 -6.43 3.68 -0.94
C GLN A 398 -6.46 5.19 -0.76
N THR A 399 -7.36 5.66 0.10
CA THR A 399 -7.38 7.07 0.47
C THR A 399 -6.25 7.40 1.44
N THR A 400 -5.83 8.65 1.46
CA THR A 400 -4.76 9.14 2.34
C THR A 400 -5.13 10.44 3.04
N VAL A 401 -4.54 10.63 4.22
CA VAL A 401 -4.47 11.92 4.93
C VAL A 401 -3.05 12.09 5.46
N TYR A 402 -2.62 13.31 5.76
CA TYR A 402 -1.33 13.51 6.40
C TYR A 402 -1.50 13.47 7.92
N ALA A 403 -0.81 12.52 8.57
CA ALA A 403 -0.86 12.33 10.02
C ALA A 403 0.13 13.28 10.70
N TYR A 404 -0.39 14.39 11.26
CA TYR A 404 0.43 15.51 11.78
C TYR A 404 1.40 15.12 12.89
N ASP A 405 0.99 14.22 13.77
CA ASP A 405 1.76 13.73 14.92
C ASP A 405 2.97 12.88 14.51
N ILE A 406 2.80 12.00 13.52
CA ILE A 406 3.87 11.11 13.05
C ILE A 406 4.56 11.61 11.78
N GLN A 407 4.09 12.72 11.21
CA GLN A 407 4.66 13.41 10.05
C GLN A 407 4.81 12.49 8.84
N VAL A 408 3.75 11.76 8.50
CA VAL A 408 3.71 10.75 7.42
C VAL A 408 2.39 10.88 6.65
N ASN A 409 2.43 10.63 5.35
CA ASN A 409 1.21 10.37 4.58
C ASN A 409 0.62 9.00 4.99
N GLN A 410 -0.52 9.02 5.67
CA GLN A 410 -1.13 7.87 6.30
C GLN A 410 -2.26 7.33 5.44
N ALA A 411 -2.19 6.03 5.11
CA ALA A 411 -3.28 5.28 4.52
C ALA A 411 -4.51 5.25 5.45
N ARG A 412 -5.68 5.60 4.92
CA ARG A 412 -6.98 5.62 5.62
C ARG A 412 -7.95 4.62 5.01
N VAL A 413 -9.19 5.01 4.71
CA VAL A 413 -10.21 4.13 4.11
C VAL A 413 -9.66 3.49 2.83
N ALA A 414 -9.76 2.17 2.74
CA ALA A 414 -9.41 1.40 1.57
C ALA A 414 -10.68 0.85 0.92
N LEU A 415 -10.75 0.90 -0.41
CA LEU A 415 -11.92 0.53 -1.20
C LEU A 415 -11.53 -0.60 -2.14
N PHE A 416 -12.29 -1.68 -2.15
CA PHE A 416 -12.07 -2.82 -3.03
C PHE A 416 -13.35 -3.07 -3.82
N HIS A 417 -13.31 -2.93 -5.15
CA HIS A 417 -14.49 -3.09 -5.99
C HIS A 417 -14.38 -4.38 -6.81
N ASP A 418 -15.41 -5.22 -6.76
CA ASP A 418 -15.57 -6.33 -7.69
C ASP A 418 -16.40 -5.86 -8.89
N LEU A 419 -15.74 -5.66 -10.03
CA LEU A 419 -16.34 -5.13 -11.25
C LEU A 419 -17.24 -6.14 -11.96
N ILE A 420 -17.17 -7.43 -11.59
CA ILE A 420 -18.03 -8.49 -12.14
C ILE A 420 -19.29 -8.59 -11.29
N ALA A 421 -19.15 -8.80 -9.99
CA ALA A 421 -20.27 -8.98 -9.06
C ALA A 421 -21.01 -7.67 -8.75
N GLY A 422 -20.35 -6.52 -8.90
CA GLY A 422 -20.90 -5.21 -8.58
C GLY A 422 -20.98 -4.90 -7.08
N SER A 423 -20.23 -5.65 -6.28
CA SER A 423 -20.08 -5.43 -4.85
C SER A 423 -18.80 -4.64 -4.55
N TYR A 424 -18.74 -4.00 -3.39
CA TYR A 424 -17.50 -3.38 -2.92
C TYR A 424 -17.33 -3.53 -1.41
N LEU A 425 -16.09 -3.48 -0.95
CA LEU A 425 -15.69 -3.39 0.45
C LEU A 425 -15.15 -1.98 0.72
N ALA A 426 -15.65 -1.35 1.79
CA ALA A 426 -14.98 -0.25 2.47
C ALA A 426 -14.31 -0.80 3.74
N ASP A 427 -12.98 -0.69 3.81
CA ASP A 427 -12.13 -1.17 4.91
C ASP A 427 -11.50 0.02 5.66
N ARG A 428 -11.09 -0.17 6.91
CA ARG A 428 -10.45 0.82 7.80
C ARG A 428 -11.28 2.09 8.04
N MET A 429 -12.61 1.98 8.03
CA MET A 429 -13.45 3.11 8.43
C MET A 429 -13.36 3.33 9.94
N ALA A 430 -13.26 4.58 10.37
CA ALA A 430 -13.17 4.93 11.78
C ALA A 430 -14.11 6.08 12.16
N ASN A 431 -15.02 6.51 11.29
CA ASN A 431 -15.87 7.70 11.51
C ASN A 431 -16.71 7.55 12.79
N GLU A 432 -17.25 6.36 13.04
CA GLU A 432 -18.08 6.05 14.21
C GLU A 432 -17.31 5.35 15.34
N GLN A 433 -15.97 5.36 15.30
CA GLN A 433 -15.07 4.79 16.30
C GLN A 433 -14.25 5.87 17.00
N PRO A 434 -13.48 5.57 18.06
CA PRO A 434 -12.43 6.46 18.53
C PRO A 434 -11.38 6.74 17.44
N ALA A 435 -10.69 7.88 17.54
CA ALA A 435 -9.59 8.17 16.63
C ALA A 435 -8.47 7.11 16.77
N PRO A 436 -7.89 6.63 15.66
CA PRO A 436 -6.72 5.76 15.70
C PRO A 436 -5.57 6.38 16.47
N LYS A 437 -4.89 5.58 17.28
CA LYS A 437 -3.69 5.97 18.02
C LYS A 437 -2.46 5.56 17.22
N LEU A 438 -1.74 6.53 16.67
CA LEU A 438 -0.48 6.32 15.96
C LEU A 438 0.68 6.74 16.87
N ASN A 439 1.73 5.92 16.97
CA ASN A 439 2.91 6.14 17.83
C ASN A 439 2.64 6.55 19.28
N SER A 440 1.44 6.26 19.78
CA SER A 440 0.96 6.61 21.13
C SER A 440 0.44 5.39 21.89
N ALA A 441 0.43 4.22 21.25
CA ALA A 441 0.16 2.95 21.91
C ALA A 441 1.49 2.33 22.37
N ASP A 442 1.55 1.93 23.63
CA ASP A 442 2.75 1.34 24.22
C ASP A 442 2.68 -0.19 24.11
N TYR A 443 3.24 -0.72 23.04
CA TYR A 443 3.39 -2.16 22.83
C TYR A 443 4.87 -2.54 22.74
N ASP A 444 5.21 -3.68 23.30
CA ASP A 444 6.47 -4.38 23.03
C ASP A 444 6.21 -5.65 22.20
N ALA A 445 7.28 -6.32 21.77
CA ALA A 445 7.17 -7.57 21.01
C ALA A 445 6.51 -8.72 21.81
N ASN A 446 6.59 -8.71 23.15
CA ASN A 446 6.02 -9.75 24.01
C ASN A 446 4.49 -9.74 24.02
N TYR A 447 3.90 -8.56 23.75
CA TYR A 447 2.46 -8.41 23.59
C TYR A 447 1.90 -9.28 22.44
N PHE A 448 2.66 -9.51 21.37
CA PHE A 448 2.20 -10.19 20.16
C PHE A 448 2.44 -11.70 20.13
N THR A 449 2.66 -12.31 21.30
CA THR A 449 2.91 -13.74 21.41
C THR A 449 1.63 -14.58 21.34
N ALA A 450 1.74 -15.82 20.86
CA ALA A 450 0.63 -16.79 20.91
C ALA A 450 0.13 -17.06 22.35
N ALA A 451 1.01 -16.90 23.34
CA ALA A 451 0.65 -16.98 24.75
C ALA A 451 -0.26 -15.82 25.18
N ASN A 452 0.09 -14.58 24.82
CA ASN A 452 -0.75 -13.42 25.12
C ASN A 452 -2.07 -13.45 24.34
N MET A 453 -2.06 -13.87 23.07
CA MET A 453 -3.28 -14.10 22.29
C MET A 453 -4.27 -15.03 23.00
N ARG A 454 -3.77 -16.11 23.63
CA ARG A 454 -4.62 -17.01 24.42
C ARG A 454 -5.24 -16.30 25.62
N LYS A 455 -4.51 -15.41 26.29
CA LYS A 455 -5.02 -14.64 27.43
C LYS A 455 -6.09 -13.63 27.01
N LEU A 456 -5.88 -12.95 25.88
CA LEU A 456 -6.85 -11.98 25.33
C LEU A 456 -8.16 -12.63 24.87
N GLY A 457 -8.09 -13.89 24.43
CA GLY A 457 -9.25 -14.63 23.96
C GLY A 457 -10.09 -15.29 25.08
N GLN A 458 -9.56 -15.38 26.30
CA GLN A 458 -10.27 -15.89 27.49
C GLN A 458 -11.20 -14.83 28.06
#